data_AF-A0A2E7MZH3-F1
#
_entry.id   AF-A0A2E7MZH3-F1
#
_cell.length_a   1.000
_cell.length_b   1.000
_cell.length_c   1.000
_cell.angle_alpha   90.00
_cell.angle_beta   90.00
_cell.angle_gamma   90.00
#
_symmetry.space_group_name_H-M   'P 1'
#
loop_
_entity.id
_entity.type
_entity.pdbx_description
1 polymer ?
#
loop_
_entity_poly.entity_id
_entity_poly.type
_entity_poly.pdbx_seq_one_letter_code
_entity_poly.pdbx_strand_id
1 'polypeptide(L)'
;MYVFKQTLVDLDNRKSKDIQEFYYKDTEYEAPGPGQGTGVRDLARDYFRNGKLKERHIILKDNGNTLEIATYFETKKDYLDFCDEPVARESLRFFENRNFKQTTELYEIKDELSFRKLSFETMRNELRYFSTSCTNLEQVKDRVNEIFTGKK
;
A
#
# COMPACT_ATOMS: atom_id res chain seq x y z
N MET A 1 17.56 -7.14 0.59
CA MET A 1 16.26 -6.46 0.81
C MET A 1 15.17 -7.49 0.91
N TYR A 2 14.13 -7.22 1.69
CA TYR A 2 13.00 -8.13 1.89
C TYR A 2 11.72 -7.46 1.43
N VAL A 3 10.90 -8.16 0.66
CA VAL A 3 9.60 -7.67 0.21
C VAL A 3 8.53 -8.39 0.98
N PHE A 4 7.73 -7.63 1.71
CA PHE A 4 6.47 -8.08 2.26
C PHE A 4 5.35 -7.58 1.35
N LYS A 5 4.63 -8.52 0.74
CA LYS A 5 3.51 -8.24 -0.14
C LYS A 5 2.23 -8.74 0.51
N GLN A 6 1.26 -7.85 0.66
CA GLN A 6 -0.07 -8.18 1.14
C GLN A 6 -1.08 -7.91 0.02
N THR A 7 -1.98 -8.85 -0.21
CA THR A 7 -3.09 -8.70 -1.15
C THR A 7 -4.39 -8.92 -0.39
N LEU A 8 -5.33 -8.00 -0.57
CA LEU A 8 -6.66 -8.00 0.02
C LEU A 8 -7.67 -8.00 -1.13
N VAL A 9 -8.58 -8.96 -1.15
CA VAL A 9 -9.64 -9.07 -2.17
C VAL A 9 -10.99 -8.97 -1.48
N ASP A 10 -11.83 -8.04 -1.91
CA ASP A 10 -13.23 -7.98 -1.44
C ASP A 10 -14.01 -9.14 -2.07
N LEU A 11 -14.53 -10.04 -1.22
CA LEU A 11 -15.29 -11.20 -1.66
C LEU A 11 -16.74 -10.87 -2.01
N ASP A 12 -17.22 -9.69 -1.61
CA ASP A 12 -18.52 -9.16 -2.02
C ASP A 12 -18.47 -8.51 -3.41
N ASN A 13 -17.30 -8.53 -4.07
CA ASN A 13 -17.05 -7.99 -5.41
C ASN A 13 -17.44 -6.51 -5.56
N ARG A 14 -17.33 -5.75 -4.47
CA ARG A 14 -17.65 -4.32 -4.46
C ARG A 14 -16.45 -3.55 -4.98
N LYS A 15 -16.72 -2.62 -5.91
CA LYS A 15 -15.70 -1.80 -6.54
C LYS A 15 -15.47 -0.52 -5.74
N SER A 16 -14.25 -0.34 -5.24
CA SER A 16 -13.82 0.90 -4.60
C SER A 16 -13.23 1.87 -5.63
N LYS A 17 -13.52 3.16 -5.52
CA LYS A 17 -12.99 4.19 -6.44
C LYS A 17 -11.55 4.55 -6.11
N ASP A 18 -11.20 4.48 -4.83
CA ASP A 18 -9.86 4.76 -4.34
C ASP A 18 -9.48 3.88 -3.14
N ILE A 19 -8.25 4.05 -2.67
CA ILE A 19 -7.69 3.28 -1.56
C ILE A 19 -8.42 3.60 -0.24
N GLN A 20 -8.85 4.85 -0.02
CA GLN A 20 -9.54 5.22 1.21
C GLN A 20 -10.91 4.55 1.28
N GLU A 21 -11.67 4.58 0.19
CA GLU A 21 -12.92 3.84 0.06
C GLU A 21 -12.68 2.35 0.32
N PHE A 22 -11.62 1.75 -0.25
CA PHE A 22 -11.31 0.33 0.00
C PHE A 22 -11.08 0.01 1.48
N TYR A 23 -10.36 0.86 2.22
CA TYR A 23 -10.07 0.64 3.64
C TYR A 23 -11.27 0.93 4.55
N TYR A 24 -12.00 2.02 4.30
CA TYR A 24 -12.91 2.58 5.29
C TYR A 24 -14.39 2.36 5.00
N LYS A 25 -14.73 1.73 3.88
CA LYS A 25 -16.11 1.38 3.54
C LYS A 25 -16.77 0.50 4.60
N ASP A 26 -17.99 0.88 4.96
CA ASP A 26 -18.84 0.24 5.97
C ASP A 26 -18.19 0.21 7.38
N THR A 27 -17.35 1.20 7.69
CA THR A 27 -16.74 1.35 9.02
C THR A 27 -17.23 2.60 9.72
N GLU A 28 -17.18 2.61 11.06
CA GLU A 28 -17.43 3.82 11.86
C GLU A 28 -16.43 4.97 11.56
N TYR A 29 -15.38 4.71 10.76
CA TYR A 29 -14.33 5.64 10.36
C TYR A 29 -14.53 6.21 8.94
N GLU A 30 -15.74 6.12 8.36
CA GLU A 30 -16.09 6.61 7.01
C GLU A 30 -15.91 8.12 6.76
N ALA A 31 -15.61 8.93 7.78
CA ALA A 31 -15.51 10.39 7.65
C ALA A 31 -14.07 10.84 7.31
N PRO A 32 -13.76 11.30 6.08
CA PRO A 32 -12.40 11.65 5.66
C PRO A 32 -11.81 12.83 6.46
N GLY A 33 -10.61 12.64 7.03
CA GLY A 33 -9.84 13.70 7.67
C GLY A 33 -8.33 13.57 7.47
N PRO A 34 -7.55 14.67 7.60
CA PRO A 34 -6.09 14.62 7.63
C PRO A 34 -5.64 13.75 8.82
N GLY A 35 -4.87 12.69 8.56
CA GLY A 35 -4.42 11.76 9.62
C GLY A 35 -5.19 10.44 9.70
N GLN A 36 -6.17 10.20 8.82
CA GLN A 36 -6.82 8.89 8.75
C GLN A 36 -6.05 7.91 7.86
N GLY A 37 -5.48 6.92 8.54
CA GLY A 37 -4.79 5.72 8.05
C GLY A 37 -4.91 4.66 9.16
N THR A 38 -4.60 3.40 8.89
CA THR A 38 -4.44 2.37 9.94
C THR A 38 -3.27 2.66 10.90
N GLY A 39 -2.73 3.90 10.93
CA GLY A 39 -1.46 4.30 11.52
C GLY A 39 -0.21 3.70 10.84
N VAL A 40 -0.37 2.66 10.03
CA VAL A 40 0.70 1.99 9.27
C VAL A 40 1.39 2.93 8.27
N ARG A 41 0.69 3.95 7.76
CA ARG A 41 1.31 4.95 6.87
C ARG A 41 2.35 5.79 7.60
N ASP A 42 2.05 6.24 8.81
CA ASP A 42 3.00 7.00 9.63
C ASP A 42 4.15 6.11 10.09
N LEU A 43 3.86 4.86 10.50
CA LEU A 43 4.88 3.87 10.81
C LEU A 43 5.83 3.63 9.63
N ALA A 44 5.29 3.43 8.42
CA ALA A 44 6.09 3.24 7.21
C ALA A 44 6.96 4.45 6.89
N ARG A 45 6.44 5.67 7.11
CA ARG A 45 7.20 6.91 6.94
C ARG A 45 8.37 6.98 7.91
N ASP A 46 8.19 6.59 9.16
CA ASP A 46 9.25 6.61 10.17
C ASP A 46 10.31 5.54 9.87
N TYR A 47 9.91 4.35 9.44
CA TYR A 47 10.86 3.32 8.98
C TYR A 47 11.65 3.77 7.74
N PHE A 48 11.01 4.49 6.82
CA PHE A 48 11.69 5.07 5.65
C PHE A 48 12.74 6.10 6.08
N ARG A 49 12.37 7.04 6.97
CA ARG A 49 13.29 8.07 7.50
C ARG A 49 14.49 7.48 8.23
N ASN A 50 14.29 6.34 8.89
CA ASN A 50 15.35 5.62 9.61
C ASN A 50 16.17 4.67 8.70
N GLY A 51 15.93 4.66 7.39
CA GLY A 51 16.65 3.80 6.43
C GLY A 51 16.31 2.31 6.51
N LYS A 52 15.29 1.94 7.29
CA LYS A 52 14.83 0.56 7.48
C LYS A 52 13.90 0.07 6.36
N LEU A 53 13.24 1.02 5.71
CA LEU A 53 12.32 0.79 4.59
C LEU A 53 12.86 1.55 3.36
N LYS A 54 12.96 0.85 2.24
CA LYS A 54 13.40 1.41 0.95
C LYS A 54 12.27 2.01 0.16
N GLU A 55 11.13 1.34 0.15
CA GLU A 55 9.98 1.76 -0.62
C GLU A 55 8.69 1.10 -0.12
N ARG A 56 7.56 1.73 -0.40
CA ARG A 56 6.24 1.15 -0.15
C ARG A 56 5.26 1.57 -1.24
N HIS A 57 4.65 0.59 -1.87
CA HIS A 57 3.66 0.74 -2.94
C HIS A 57 2.29 0.29 -2.45
N ILE A 58 1.23 1.00 -2.84
CA ILE A 58 -0.17 0.66 -2.49
C ILE A 58 -1.02 0.83 -3.74
N ILE A 59 -1.53 -0.28 -4.25
CA ILE A 59 -2.18 -0.35 -5.55
C ILE A 59 -3.59 -0.87 -5.39
N LEU A 60 -4.54 -0.16 -5.96
CA LEU A 60 -5.88 -0.67 -6.18
C LEU A 60 -5.94 -1.33 -7.57
N LYS A 61 -6.35 -2.60 -7.64
CA LYS A 61 -6.42 -3.44 -8.84
C LYS A 61 -7.85 -3.93 -9.07
N ASP A 62 -8.06 -4.57 -10.21
CA ASP A 62 -9.31 -5.24 -10.57
C ASP A 62 -10.55 -4.33 -10.46
N ASN A 63 -10.41 -3.09 -10.94
CA ASN A 63 -11.43 -2.04 -10.86
C ASN A 63 -11.93 -1.77 -9.44
N GLY A 64 -11.03 -1.74 -8.45
CA GLY A 64 -11.41 -1.40 -7.09
C GLY A 64 -11.69 -2.58 -6.17
N ASN A 65 -11.51 -3.82 -6.66
CA ASN A 65 -11.86 -5.02 -5.90
C ASN A 65 -10.68 -5.64 -5.14
N THR A 66 -9.46 -5.33 -5.55
CA THR A 66 -8.24 -5.90 -4.97
C THR A 66 -7.31 -4.79 -4.54
N LEU A 67 -6.84 -4.80 -3.30
CA LEU A 67 -5.79 -3.91 -2.81
C LEU A 67 -4.50 -4.70 -2.61
N GLU A 68 -3.43 -4.24 -3.25
CA GLU A 68 -2.09 -4.82 -3.11
C GLU A 68 -1.16 -3.81 -2.44
N ILE A 69 -0.41 -4.26 -1.44
CA ILE A 69 0.54 -3.46 -0.67
C ILE A 69 1.88 -4.17 -0.75
N ALA A 70 2.88 -3.53 -1.33
CA ALA A 70 4.25 -4.06 -1.36
C ALA A 70 5.15 -3.15 -0.54
N THR A 71 5.78 -3.69 0.50
CA THR A 71 6.69 -2.96 1.38
C THR A 71 8.09 -3.57 1.30
N TYR A 72 9.08 -2.72 1.02
CA TYR A 72 10.46 -3.12 0.77
C TYR A 72 11.31 -2.73 1.97
N PHE A 73 11.75 -3.71 2.73
CA PHE A 73 12.59 -3.55 3.90
C PHE A 73 14.07 -3.75 3.55
N GLU A 74 14.94 -3.05 4.27
CA GLU A 74 16.38 -3.21 4.08
C GLU A 74 16.82 -4.61 4.51
N THR A 75 16.42 -5.01 5.71
CA THR A 75 16.74 -6.31 6.29
C THR A 75 15.50 -7.10 6.68
N LYS A 76 15.67 -8.42 6.88
CA LYS A 76 14.64 -9.28 7.46
C LYS A 76 14.25 -8.84 8.87
N LYS A 77 15.20 -8.30 9.63
CA LYS A 77 14.95 -7.79 10.98
C LYS A 77 14.01 -6.58 10.93
N ASP A 78 14.24 -5.64 10.02
CA ASP A 78 13.37 -4.47 9.88
C ASP A 78 11.92 -4.85 9.55
N TYR A 79 11.74 -5.89 8.73
CA TYR A 79 10.42 -6.49 8.47
C TYR A 79 9.78 -7.05 9.75
N LEU A 80 10.52 -7.86 10.52
CA LEU A 80 10.01 -8.47 11.76
C LEU A 80 9.65 -7.38 12.78
N ASP A 81 10.56 -6.43 13.00
CA ASP A 81 10.36 -5.29 13.90
C ASP A 81 9.08 -4.52 13.48
N PHE A 82 8.91 -4.25 12.18
CA PHE A 82 7.72 -3.56 11.66
C PHE A 82 6.43 -4.33 11.92
N CYS A 83 6.43 -5.66 11.73
CA CYS A 83 5.27 -6.50 11.96
C CYS A 83 4.91 -6.67 13.44
N ASP A 84 5.86 -6.49 14.35
CA ASP A 84 5.64 -6.57 15.80
C ASP A 84 5.03 -5.28 16.38
N GLU A 85 5.13 -4.15 15.65
CA GLU A 85 4.53 -2.88 16.04
C GLU A 85 3.02 -3.03 16.26
N PRO A 86 2.47 -2.53 17.39
CA PRO A 86 1.03 -2.67 17.71
C PRO A 86 0.12 -2.25 16.55
N VAL A 87 0.44 -1.11 15.94
CA VAL A 87 -0.32 -0.53 14.81
C VAL A 87 -0.30 -1.42 13.56
N ALA A 88 0.81 -2.10 13.28
CA ALA A 88 0.91 -3.04 12.17
C ALA A 88 0.09 -4.30 12.45
N ARG A 89 0.17 -4.85 13.67
CA ARG A 89 -0.62 -6.02 14.09
C ARG A 89 -2.13 -5.74 14.04
N GLU A 90 -2.56 -4.59 14.53
CA GLU A 90 -3.98 -4.20 14.49
C GLU A 90 -4.48 -4.01 13.06
N SER A 91 -3.64 -3.44 12.18
CA SER A 91 -4.01 -3.26 10.77
C SER A 91 -4.24 -4.57 10.01
N LEU A 92 -3.52 -5.64 10.37
CA LEU A 92 -3.74 -6.97 9.77
C LEU A 92 -5.08 -7.55 10.22
N ARG A 93 -5.46 -7.32 11.48
CA ARG A 93 -6.73 -7.79 12.06
C ARG A 93 -7.94 -7.03 11.56
N PHE A 94 -7.75 -5.81 11.08
CA PHE A 94 -8.83 -4.94 10.60
C PHE A 94 -9.71 -5.59 9.52
N PHE A 95 -9.14 -6.48 8.71
CA PHE A 95 -9.87 -7.21 7.66
C PHE A 95 -10.32 -8.62 8.06
N GLU A 96 -9.86 -9.18 9.19
CA GLU A 96 -10.13 -10.58 9.58
C GLU A 96 -11.63 -10.85 9.83
N ASN A 97 -12.36 -9.85 10.32
CA ASN A 97 -13.79 -9.97 10.62
C ASN A 97 -14.70 -9.50 9.47
N ARG A 98 -14.14 -9.30 8.27
CA ARG A 98 -14.87 -8.81 7.10
C ARG A 98 -14.81 -9.84 5.98
N ASN A 99 -15.69 -9.71 4.99
CA ASN A 99 -15.72 -10.62 3.85
C ASN A 99 -14.59 -10.30 2.84
N PHE A 100 -13.35 -10.35 3.31
CA PHE A 100 -12.15 -10.17 2.52
C PHE A 100 -11.32 -11.44 2.54
N LYS A 101 -10.66 -11.73 1.41
CA LYS A 101 -9.57 -12.70 1.36
C LYS A 101 -8.25 -11.96 1.46
N GLN A 102 -7.48 -12.28 2.48
CA GLN A 102 -6.11 -11.78 2.65
C GLN A 102 -5.09 -12.85 2.30
N THR A 103 -4.08 -12.49 1.51
CA THR A 103 -2.89 -13.31 1.26
C THR A 103 -1.63 -12.49 1.49
N THR A 104 -0.60 -13.13 2.03
CA THR A 104 0.70 -12.49 2.28
C THR A 104 1.83 -13.32 1.69
N GLU A 105 2.76 -12.64 1.03
CA GLU A 105 3.98 -13.22 0.47
C GLU A 105 5.20 -12.50 1.05
N LEU A 106 6.23 -13.27 1.40
CA LEU A 106 7.52 -12.74 1.87
C LEU A 106 8.63 -13.36 1.02
N TYR A 107 9.46 -12.52 0.42
CA TYR A 107 10.60 -12.98 -0.37
C TYR A 107 11.78 -12.02 -0.29
N GLU A 108 12.97 -12.55 -0.56
CA GLU A 108 14.23 -11.81 -0.53
C GLU A 108 14.65 -11.39 -1.94
N ILE A 109 15.09 -10.13 -2.07
CA ILE A 109 15.77 -9.61 -3.25
C ILE A 109 17.26 -9.50 -2.92
N LYS A 110 18.07 -10.22 -3.69
CA LYS A 110 19.51 -10.40 -3.45
C LYS A 110 20.37 -9.20 -3.86
N ASP A 111 19.90 -8.38 -4.78
CA ASP A 111 20.68 -7.28 -5.36
C ASP A 111 19.82 -6.03 -5.65
N GLU A 112 20.50 -4.88 -5.76
CA GLU A 112 19.86 -3.57 -5.95
C GLU A 112 19.23 -3.41 -7.35
N LEU A 113 19.79 -4.06 -8.38
CA LEU A 113 19.28 -3.96 -9.75
C LEU A 113 17.92 -4.67 -9.85
N SER A 114 17.81 -5.85 -9.25
CA SER A 114 16.56 -6.61 -9.13
C SER A 114 15.49 -5.82 -8.36
N PHE A 115 15.88 -5.12 -7.30
CA PHE A 115 14.97 -4.22 -6.57
C PHE A 115 14.48 -3.09 -7.46
N ARG A 116 15.38 -2.35 -8.12
CA ARG A 116 15.00 -1.23 -8.99
C ARG A 116 14.07 -1.68 -10.12
N LYS A 117 14.31 -2.86 -10.69
CA LYS A 117 13.44 -3.44 -11.70
C LYS A 117 12.04 -3.73 -11.16
N LEU A 118 11.94 -4.42 -10.03
CA LEU A 118 10.66 -4.74 -9.39
C LEU A 118 9.91 -3.48 -8.94
N SER A 119 10.61 -2.53 -8.32
CA SER A 119 10.10 -1.21 -7.95
C SER A 119 9.50 -0.48 -9.16
N PHE A 120 10.26 -0.40 -10.25
CA PHE A 120 9.79 0.24 -11.49
C PHE A 120 8.59 -0.47 -12.11
N GLU A 121 8.57 -1.81 -12.12
CA GLU A 121 7.43 -2.59 -12.60
C GLU A 121 6.17 -2.33 -11.75
N THR A 122 6.33 -2.28 -10.42
CA THR A 122 5.24 -1.93 -9.48
C THR A 122 4.72 -0.52 -9.76
N MET A 123 5.59 0.48 -9.82
CA MET A 123 5.24 1.87 -10.14
C MET A 123 4.59 1.99 -11.53
N ARG A 124 5.08 1.26 -12.53
CA ARG A 124 4.49 1.25 -13.87
C ARG A 124 3.07 0.69 -13.84
N ASN A 125 2.82 -0.35 -13.06
CA ASN A 125 1.48 -0.93 -12.90
C ASN A 125 0.54 0.03 -12.18
N GLU A 126 1.03 0.75 -11.16
CA GLU A 126 0.29 1.86 -10.54
C GLU A 126 -0.10 2.90 -11.59
N LEU A 127 0.87 3.43 -12.32
CA LEU A 127 0.66 4.45 -13.37
C LEU A 127 -0.30 3.98 -14.47
N ARG A 128 -0.23 2.70 -14.87
CA ARG A 128 -1.15 2.13 -15.86
C ARG A 128 -2.57 2.13 -15.33
N TYR A 129 -2.79 1.70 -14.09
CA TYR A 129 -4.11 1.76 -13.46
C TYR A 129 -4.61 3.20 -13.32
N PHE A 130 -3.74 4.14 -12.96
CA PHE A 130 -4.08 5.57 -12.93
C PHE A 130 -4.50 6.08 -14.30
N SER A 131 -3.76 5.76 -15.37
CA SER A 131 -4.09 6.21 -16.73
C SER A 131 -5.44 5.68 -17.24
N THR A 132 -5.90 4.54 -16.73
CA THR A 132 -7.22 3.98 -17.05
C THR A 132 -8.34 4.52 -16.16
N SER A 133 -8.00 5.23 -15.07
CA SER A 133 -8.94 5.72 -14.05
C SER A 133 -9.05 7.26 -14.00
N CYS A 134 -8.04 7.99 -14.48
CA CYS A 134 -8.04 9.45 -14.55
C CYS A 134 -8.74 9.92 -15.82
N THR A 135 -9.69 10.84 -15.68
CA THR A 135 -10.44 11.41 -16.81
C THR A 135 -9.80 12.68 -17.38
N ASN A 136 -8.81 13.28 -16.70
CA ASN A 136 -8.10 14.47 -17.19
C ASN A 136 -6.62 14.57 -16.70
N LEU A 137 -5.86 15.46 -17.35
CA LEU A 137 -4.41 15.69 -17.15
C LEU A 137 -4.03 16.30 -15.79
N GLU A 138 -4.93 17.07 -15.16
CA GLU A 138 -4.70 17.69 -13.85
C GLU A 138 -4.61 16.60 -12.75
N GLN A 139 -5.51 15.63 -12.77
CA GLN A 139 -5.52 14.50 -11.83
C GLN A 139 -4.23 13.66 -11.89
N VAL A 140 -3.66 13.50 -13.09
CA VAL A 140 -2.39 12.80 -13.29
C VAL A 140 -1.24 13.60 -12.68
N LYS A 141 -1.24 14.93 -12.87
CA LYS A 141 -0.19 15.83 -12.38
C LYS A 141 -0.14 15.87 -10.84
N ASP A 142 -1.29 16.03 -10.19
CA ASP A 142 -1.39 16.08 -8.73
C ASP A 142 -0.90 14.78 -8.10
N ARG A 143 -1.27 13.64 -8.71
CA ARG A 143 -0.88 12.33 -8.18
C ARG A 143 0.59 12.00 -8.41
N VAL A 144 1.15 12.37 -9.55
CA VAL A 144 2.61 12.28 -9.79
C VAL A 144 3.35 13.14 -8.76
N ASN A 145 2.90 14.38 -8.52
CA ASN A 145 3.47 15.20 -7.47
C ASN A 145 3.36 14.55 -6.09
N GLU A 146 2.23 13.95 -5.74
CA GLU A 146 2.06 13.26 -4.45
C GLU A 146 3.02 12.06 -4.32
N ILE A 147 3.17 11.26 -5.37
CA ILE A 147 4.07 10.09 -5.40
C ILE A 147 5.53 10.52 -5.24
N PHE A 148 5.96 11.57 -5.95
CA PHE A 148 7.37 11.98 -5.96
C PHE A 148 7.76 12.95 -4.84
N THR A 149 6.80 13.70 -4.27
CA THR A 149 7.08 14.73 -3.26
C THR A 149 6.48 14.44 -1.88
N GLY A 150 5.52 13.52 -1.79
CA GLY A 150 4.84 13.18 -0.54
C GLY A 150 3.96 14.31 0.02
N LYS A 151 3.71 15.38 -0.73
CA LYS A 151 2.87 16.51 -0.32
C LYS A 151 1.55 16.48 -1.10
N LYS A 152 0.45 16.67 -0.36
CA LYS A 152 -0.86 17.06 -0.90
C LYS A 152 -0.94 18.57 -0.98
#